data_AF-A0A1Y4JJE9-F1
#
_entry.id   AF-A0A1Y4JJE9-F1
#
_cell.length_a   1.000
_cell.length_b   1.000
_cell.length_c   1.000
_cell.angle_alpha   90.00
_cell.angle_beta   90.00
_cell.angle_gamma   90.00
#
_symmetry.space_group_name_H-M   'P 1'
#
loop_
_entity.id
_entity.type
_entity.pdbx_description
1 polymer ?
#
loop_
_entity_poly.entity_id
_entity_poly.type
_entity_poly.pdbx_seq_one_letter_code
_entity_poly.pdbx_strand_id
1 'polypeptide(L)'
;MNIKVDTSGLDEFIEEIENEVSTAMINAAHSAVDTQKTANISNKKTYQNHTWNLRNAPGTAVFRNGKVVDMYVPADGAHGEAKEQTENMLIYGSHPQNGVVFADGMYYASFVSAKGFDVDDSARIKLSEELSKVFVKNN
;
A
#
# COMPACT_ATOMS: atom_id res chain seq x y z
N MET A 1 26.71 43.65 11.35
CA MET A 1 25.31 43.84 10.93
C MET A 1 24.69 42.45 10.82
N ASN A 2 23.63 42.15 11.58
CA ASN A 2 22.89 40.89 11.46
C ASN A 2 21.61 41.17 10.67
N ILE A 3 21.49 40.60 9.48
CA ILE A 3 20.26 40.63 8.68
C ILE A 3 19.45 39.39 9.09
N LYS A 4 18.22 39.60 9.57
CA LYS A 4 17.24 38.52 9.74
C LYS A 4 16.35 38.49 8.50
N VAL A 5 16.31 37.35 7.82
CA VAL A 5 15.43 37.09 6.67
C VAL A 5 14.32 36.16 7.15
N ASP A 6 13.08 36.48 6.79
CA ASP A 6 11.92 35.63 7.04
C ASP A 6 11.81 34.56 5.94
N THR A 7 11.76 33.29 6.34
CA THR A 7 11.69 32.12 5.46
C THR A 7 10.42 31.31 5.64
N SER A 8 9.47 31.76 6.46
CA SER A 8 8.24 31.03 6.81
C SER A 8 7.46 30.52 5.61
N GLY A 9 7.36 31.33 4.54
CA GLY A 9 6.66 30.91 3.31
C GLY A 9 7.33 29.74 2.57
N LEU A 10 8.61 29.46 2.81
CA LEU A 10 9.26 28.25 2.26
C LEU A 10 8.90 27.00 3.07
N ASP A 11 8.71 27.15 4.38
CA ASP A 11 8.31 26.05 5.26
C ASP A 11 6.88 25.59 4.92
N GLU A 12 5.95 26.54 4.76
CA GLU A 12 4.56 26.26 4.31
C GLU A 12 4.51 25.53 2.96
N PHE A 13 5.35 25.97 2.01
CA PHE A 13 5.44 25.34 0.70
C PHE A 13 5.96 23.90 0.78
N ILE A 14 6.95 23.63 1.65
CA ILE A 14 7.45 22.27 1.87
C ILE A 14 6.36 21.38 2.48
N GLU A 15 5.63 21.87 3.47
CA GLU A 15 4.52 21.13 4.09
C GLU A 15 3.42 20.78 3.07
N GLU A 16 3.07 21.71 2.18
CA GLU A 16 2.10 21.47 1.11
C GLU A 16 2.55 20.33 0.18
N ILE A 17 3.81 20.34 -0.26
CA ILE A 17 4.38 19.26 -1.07
C ILE A 17 4.35 17.93 -0.32
N GLU A 18 4.76 17.90 0.95
CA GLU A 18 4.77 16.67 1.74
C GLU A 18 3.36 16.07 1.90
N ASN A 19 2.35 16.92 2.05
CA ASN A 19 0.95 16.52 2.11
C ASN A 19 0.44 15.99 0.78
N GLU A 20 0.78 16.62 -0.33
CA GLU A 20 0.40 16.16 -1.68
C GLU A 20 1.03 14.79 -1.99
N VAL A 21 2.33 14.64 -1.70
CA VAL A 21 3.06 13.38 -1.86
C VAL A 21 2.42 12.27 -1.01
N SER A 22 2.09 12.56 0.25
CA SER A 22 1.47 11.58 1.14
C SER A 22 0.08 11.18 0.65
N THR A 23 -0.73 12.14 0.23
CA THR A 23 -2.08 11.91 -0.32
C THR A 23 -2.03 11.03 -1.57
N ALA A 24 -1.09 11.31 -2.48
CA ALA A 24 -0.89 10.49 -3.67
C ALA A 24 -0.49 9.05 -3.33
N MET A 25 0.42 8.86 -2.36
CA MET A 25 0.81 7.52 -1.90
C MET A 25 -0.37 6.75 -1.29
N ILE A 26 -1.20 7.41 -0.49
CA ILE A 26 -2.41 6.83 0.12
C ILE A 26 -3.40 6.38 -0.94
N ASN A 27 -3.73 7.26 -1.89
CA ASN A 27 -4.68 6.94 -2.96
C ASN A 27 -4.17 5.78 -3.85
N ALA A 28 -2.88 5.77 -4.18
CA ALA A 28 -2.26 4.69 -4.93
C ALA A 28 -2.30 3.36 -4.16
N ALA A 29 -2.03 3.40 -2.85
CA ALA A 29 -2.06 2.24 -1.98
C ALA A 29 -3.46 1.62 -1.89
N HIS A 30 -4.50 2.46 -1.67
CA HIS A 30 -5.89 1.99 -1.62
C HIS A 30 -6.32 1.39 -2.94
N SER A 31 -6.04 2.08 -4.06
CA SER A 31 -6.38 1.59 -5.40
C SER A 31 -5.75 0.23 -5.72
N ALA A 32 -4.52 0.01 -5.26
CA ALA A 32 -3.82 -1.26 -5.42
C ALA A 32 -4.44 -2.39 -4.58
N VAL A 33 -4.86 -2.12 -3.33
CA VAL A 33 -5.61 -3.10 -2.53
C VAL A 33 -6.94 -3.45 -3.21
N ASP A 34 -7.71 -2.45 -3.63
CA ASP A 34 -9.01 -2.66 -4.27
C ASP A 34 -8.88 -3.47 -5.57
N THR A 35 -7.83 -3.21 -6.34
CA THR A 35 -7.52 -3.95 -7.56
C THR A 35 -7.16 -5.41 -7.23
N GLN A 36 -6.35 -5.67 -6.20
CA GLN A 36 -6.01 -7.04 -5.78
C GLN A 36 -7.25 -7.85 -5.38
N LYS A 37 -8.20 -7.20 -4.71
CA LYS A 37 -9.45 -7.82 -4.30
C LYS A 37 -10.33 -8.20 -5.49
N THR A 38 -10.38 -7.36 -6.52
CA THR A 38 -11.41 -7.44 -7.56
C THR A 38 -10.92 -7.97 -8.91
N ALA A 39 -9.62 -7.88 -9.20
CA ALA A 39 -9.05 -8.19 -10.51
C ALA A 39 -7.76 -9.03 -10.39
N ASN A 40 -7.39 -9.70 -11.47
CA ASN A 40 -6.03 -10.20 -11.68
C ASN A 40 -5.51 -9.52 -12.94
N ILE A 41 -4.61 -8.55 -12.77
CA ILE A 41 -3.94 -7.83 -13.86
C ILE A 41 -2.50 -8.34 -14.08
N SER A 42 -2.06 -9.28 -13.25
CA SER A 42 -0.77 -9.93 -13.40
C SER A 42 -0.80 -11.00 -14.51
N ASN A 43 0.38 -11.50 -14.89
CA ASN A 43 0.52 -12.67 -15.75
C ASN A 43 0.44 -14.00 -14.98
N LYS A 44 0.24 -13.97 -13.66
CA LYS A 44 0.11 -15.17 -12.81
C LYS A 44 -1.31 -15.71 -12.85
N LYS A 45 -1.47 -16.95 -12.39
CA LYS A 45 -2.77 -17.62 -12.34
C LYS A 45 -3.69 -16.92 -11.34
N THR A 46 -4.96 -16.78 -11.68
CA THR A 46 -5.98 -16.33 -10.72
C THR A 46 -6.22 -17.42 -9.69
N TYR A 47 -6.03 -17.12 -8.41
CA TYR A 47 -6.42 -18.03 -7.34
C TYR A 47 -7.94 -18.10 -7.25
N GLN A 48 -8.51 -19.30 -7.41
CA GLN A 48 -9.92 -19.53 -7.14
C GLN A 48 -10.11 -19.53 -5.62
N ASN A 49 -10.71 -18.46 -5.12
CA ASN A 49 -10.84 -18.24 -3.69
C ASN A 49 -11.97 -19.11 -3.09
N HIS A 50 -11.72 -20.41 -2.97
CA HIS A 50 -12.73 -21.39 -2.53
C HIS A 50 -13.28 -21.13 -1.12
N THR A 51 -12.46 -20.58 -0.24
CA THR A 51 -12.81 -20.23 1.15
C THR A 51 -13.06 -18.74 1.34
N TRP A 52 -13.01 -17.95 0.27
CA TRP A 52 -13.09 -16.49 0.26
C TRP A 52 -11.98 -15.74 1.03
N ASN A 53 -11.08 -16.40 1.74
CA ASN A 53 -10.16 -15.71 2.63
C ASN A 53 -8.99 -14.96 1.95
N LEU A 54 -8.45 -15.44 0.83
CA LEU A 54 -7.23 -14.85 0.24
C LEU A 54 -7.46 -13.42 -0.29
N ARG A 55 -8.57 -13.21 -1.01
CA ARG A 55 -8.91 -11.86 -1.50
C ARG A 55 -9.72 -11.03 -0.50
N ASN A 56 -9.94 -11.54 0.71
CA ASN A 56 -10.75 -10.84 1.69
C ASN A 56 -9.97 -9.89 2.57
N ALA A 57 -8.70 -10.15 2.89
CA ALA A 57 -7.91 -9.25 3.72
C ALA A 57 -6.52 -8.85 3.17
N PRO A 58 -6.31 -8.64 1.84
CA PRO A 58 -5.12 -7.91 1.43
C PRO A 58 -5.17 -6.50 2.01
N GLY A 59 -4.01 -5.97 2.36
CA GLY A 59 -3.92 -4.66 2.99
C GLY A 59 -2.61 -3.97 2.71
N THR A 60 -2.56 -2.69 3.06
CA THR A 60 -1.43 -1.83 2.82
C THR A 60 -1.19 -0.88 3.99
N ALA A 61 0.07 -0.49 4.19
CA ALA A 61 0.46 0.60 5.07
C ALA A 61 1.40 1.57 4.34
N VAL A 62 1.13 2.85 4.48
CA VAL A 62 1.95 3.94 3.94
C VAL A 62 2.86 4.44 5.06
N PHE A 63 4.16 4.38 4.81
CA PHE A 63 5.20 4.83 5.73
C PHE A 63 5.80 6.15 5.27
N ARG A 64 5.89 7.11 6.20
CA ARG A 64 6.65 8.35 6.06
C ARG A 64 7.53 8.54 7.29
N ASN A 65 8.82 8.80 7.08
CA ASN A 65 9.80 8.96 8.17
C ASN A 65 9.73 7.85 9.23
N GLY A 66 9.54 6.60 8.79
CA GLY A 66 9.45 5.41 9.64
C GLY A 66 8.14 5.27 10.42
N LYS A 67 7.14 6.14 10.18
CA LYS A 67 5.83 6.10 10.83
C LYS A 67 4.75 5.73 9.83
N VAL A 68 3.76 4.95 10.29
CA VAL A 68 2.53 4.71 9.54
C VAL A 68 1.74 6.02 9.48
N VAL A 69 1.51 6.54 8.28
CA VAL A 69 0.63 7.70 8.05
C VAL A 69 -0.76 7.30 7.57
N ASP A 70 -0.88 6.09 7.03
CA ASP A 70 -2.16 5.48 6.65
C ASP A 70 -2.02 3.96 6.65
N MET A 71 -3.11 3.27 7.02
CA MET A 71 -3.22 1.81 6.95
C MET A 71 -4.61 1.44 6.46
N TYR A 72 -4.66 0.57 5.45
CA TYR A 72 -5.91 0.21 4.79
C TYR A 72 -6.00 -1.31 4.63
N VAL A 73 -6.96 -1.91 5.34
CA VAL A 73 -7.27 -3.34 5.31
C VAL A 73 -8.79 -3.53 5.21
N PRO A 74 -9.36 -3.50 3.99
CA PRO A 74 -10.80 -3.58 3.78
C PRO A 74 -11.29 -5.03 3.87
N ALA A 75 -11.29 -5.61 5.08
CA ALA A 75 -11.91 -6.93 5.29
C ALA A 75 -13.43 -6.80 5.48
N ASP A 76 -14.18 -7.80 5.02
CA ASP A 76 -15.58 -7.91 5.41
C ASP A 76 -15.68 -8.31 6.90
N GLY A 77 -16.81 -8.04 7.54
CA GLY A 77 -17.03 -8.34 8.95
C GLY A 77 -17.01 -9.85 9.28
N ALA A 78 -16.96 -10.73 8.29
CA ALA A 78 -16.96 -12.18 8.47
C ALA A 78 -15.54 -12.76 8.64
N HIS A 79 -14.50 -11.99 8.32
CA HIS A 79 -13.11 -12.47 8.33
C HIS A 79 -12.17 -11.60 9.19
N GLY A 80 -12.58 -11.34 10.44
CA GLY A 80 -11.81 -10.53 11.39
C GLY A 80 -10.40 -11.05 11.68
N GLU A 81 -10.20 -12.37 11.75
CA GLU A 81 -8.87 -12.97 11.99
C GLU A 81 -7.90 -12.69 10.83
N ALA A 82 -8.40 -12.74 9.58
CA ALA A 82 -7.59 -12.43 8.40
C ALA A 82 -7.14 -10.98 8.40
N LYS A 83 -8.05 -10.08 8.76
CA LYS A 83 -7.77 -8.65 8.93
C LYS A 83 -6.68 -8.42 9.98
N GLU A 84 -6.85 -9.00 11.17
CA GLU A 84 -5.91 -8.84 12.28
C GLU A 84 -4.51 -9.35 11.91
N GLN A 85 -4.42 -10.49 11.21
CA GLN A 85 -3.14 -11.00 10.72
C GLN A 85 -2.47 -10.05 9.73
N THR A 86 -3.23 -9.48 8.79
CA THR A 86 -2.72 -8.47 7.85
C THR A 86 -2.25 -7.22 8.58
N GLU A 87 -3.04 -6.68 9.51
CA GLU A 87 -2.67 -5.51 10.32
C GLU A 87 -1.39 -5.77 11.12
N ASN A 88 -1.28 -6.93 11.77
CA ASN A 88 -0.08 -7.32 12.50
C ASN A 88 1.15 -7.41 11.60
N MET A 89 1.04 -7.95 10.39
CA MET A 89 2.14 -7.97 9.43
C MET A 89 2.56 -6.56 8.99
N LEU A 90 1.61 -5.64 8.81
CA LEU A 90 1.89 -4.27 8.41
C LEU A 90 2.54 -3.45 9.54
N ILE A 91 2.15 -3.68 10.80
CA ILE A 91 2.64 -2.93 11.97
C ILE A 91 4.01 -3.47 12.43
N TYR A 92 4.15 -4.79 12.52
CA TYR A 92 5.33 -5.43 13.12
C TYR A 92 6.32 -5.98 12.09
N GLY A 93 5.94 -6.02 10.81
CA GLY A 93 6.83 -6.42 9.72
C GLY A 93 7.94 -5.42 9.45
N SER A 94 8.95 -5.85 8.70
CA SER A 94 10.00 -4.96 8.21
C SER A 94 9.40 -3.92 7.27
N HIS A 95 9.65 -2.64 7.55
CA HIS A 95 9.13 -1.53 6.77
C HIS A 95 10.24 -0.53 6.37
N PRO A 96 10.05 0.23 5.28
CA PRO A 96 10.99 1.28 4.89
C PRO A 96 10.81 2.54 5.76
N GLN A 97 11.74 3.50 5.61
CA GLN A 97 11.55 4.86 6.13
C GLN A 97 10.43 5.59 5.38
N ASN A 98 10.43 5.51 4.04
CA ASN A 98 9.39 6.06 3.19
C ASN A 98 8.99 5.01 2.16
N GLY A 99 7.70 4.71 2.02
CA GLY A 99 7.22 3.74 1.05
C GLY A 99 5.86 3.17 1.38
N VAL A 100 5.42 2.21 0.57
CA VAL A 100 4.16 1.49 0.77
C VAL A 100 4.47 0.01 0.95
N VAL A 101 3.94 -0.60 2.00
CA VAL A 101 4.08 -2.02 2.28
C VAL A 101 2.74 -2.70 2.05
N PHE A 102 2.74 -3.78 1.27
CA PHE A 102 1.58 -4.65 1.06
C PHE A 102 1.73 -5.94 1.86
N ALA A 103 0.60 -6.42 2.40
CA ALA A 103 0.54 -7.68 3.11
C ALA A 103 -0.79 -8.40 2.85
N ASP A 104 -0.76 -9.71 2.97
CA ASP A 104 -1.93 -10.58 3.08
C ASP A 104 -1.66 -11.53 4.25
N GLY A 105 -2.46 -11.39 5.31
CA GLY A 105 -2.32 -12.11 6.56
C GLY A 105 -2.53 -13.62 6.44
N MET A 106 -3.04 -14.12 5.32
CA MET A 106 -3.31 -15.54 5.14
C MET A 106 -2.04 -16.39 5.15
N TYR A 107 -1.95 -17.31 6.12
CA TYR A 107 -0.79 -18.19 6.31
C TYR A 107 -0.39 -18.99 5.05
N TYR A 108 -1.34 -19.28 4.17
CA TYR A 108 -1.12 -20.01 2.92
C TYR A 108 -0.80 -19.09 1.72
N ALA A 109 -0.81 -17.77 1.88
CA ALA A 109 -0.52 -16.80 0.82
C ALA A 109 0.85 -17.06 0.17
N SER A 110 1.88 -17.32 0.99
CA SER A 110 3.22 -17.66 0.52
C SER A 110 3.23 -18.94 -0.34
N PHE A 111 2.49 -19.97 0.08
CA PHE A 111 2.34 -21.23 -0.66
C PHE A 111 1.59 -21.05 -1.98
N VAL A 112 0.55 -20.20 -2.00
CA VAL A 112 -0.21 -19.87 -3.20
C VAL A 112 0.66 -19.10 -4.20
N SER A 113 1.40 -18.09 -3.72
CA SER A 113 2.35 -17.33 -4.55
C SER A 113 3.44 -18.24 -5.14
N ALA A 114 4.00 -19.16 -4.35
CA ALA A 114 5.00 -20.13 -4.81
C ALA A 114 4.48 -21.08 -5.90
N LYS A 115 3.17 -21.31 -5.97
CA LYS A 115 2.52 -22.08 -7.05
C LYS A 115 2.25 -21.26 -8.32
N GLY A 116 2.68 -20.01 -8.36
CA GLY A 116 2.52 -19.10 -9.50
C GLY A 116 1.13 -18.49 -9.61
N PHE A 117 0.43 -18.34 -8.48
CA PHE A 117 -0.82 -17.59 -8.41
C PHE A 117 -0.57 -16.14 -7.98
N ASP A 118 -1.47 -15.26 -8.41
CA ASP A 118 -1.53 -13.86 -7.99
C ASP A 118 -2.03 -13.76 -6.53
N VAL A 119 -1.18 -13.21 -5.66
CA VAL A 119 -1.47 -12.98 -4.23
C VAL A 119 -1.42 -11.49 -3.91
N ASP A 120 -0.33 -10.84 -4.31
CA ASP A 120 -0.09 -9.40 -4.16
C ASP A 120 0.48 -8.79 -5.46
N ASP A 121 0.51 -9.56 -6.55
CA ASP A 121 1.16 -9.18 -7.79
C ASP A 121 0.36 -8.09 -8.52
N SER A 122 -0.96 -8.25 -8.58
CA SER A 122 -1.84 -7.22 -9.16
C SER A 122 -1.79 -5.91 -8.36
N ALA A 123 -1.68 -5.98 -7.03
CA ALA A 123 -1.49 -4.82 -6.17
C ALA A 123 -0.19 -4.08 -6.51
N ARG A 124 0.93 -4.81 -6.63
CA ARG A 124 2.25 -4.23 -6.95
C ARG A 124 2.26 -3.56 -8.32
N ILE A 125 1.66 -4.18 -9.34
CA ILE A 125 1.53 -3.61 -10.68
C ILE A 125 0.74 -2.30 -10.61
N LYS A 126 -0.46 -2.35 -10.00
CA LYS A 126 -1.33 -1.18 -9.89
C LYS A 126 -0.69 -0.04 -9.11
N LEU A 127 -0.02 -0.35 -8.00
CA LEU A 127 0.70 0.64 -7.20
C LEU A 127 1.78 1.32 -8.04
N SER A 128 2.58 0.56 -8.78
CA SER A 128 3.62 1.12 -9.64
C SER A 128 3.03 2.02 -10.73
N GLU A 129 1.91 1.62 -11.33
CA GLU A 129 1.20 2.45 -12.31
C GLU A 129 0.71 3.76 -11.70
N GLU A 130 0.02 3.73 -10.56
CA GLU A 130 -0.51 4.94 -9.93
C GLU A 130 0.61 5.88 -9.44
N LEU A 131 1.64 5.34 -8.80
CA LEU A 131 2.78 6.14 -8.34
C LEU A 131 3.57 6.73 -9.52
N SER A 132 3.68 6.02 -10.65
CA SER A 132 4.37 6.56 -11.83
C SER A 132 3.68 7.81 -12.39
N LYS A 133 2.35 7.90 -12.34
CA LYS A 133 1.60 9.09 -12.81
C LYS A 133 1.90 10.33 -11.98
N VAL A 134 2.28 10.14 -10.72
CA VAL A 134 2.53 11.22 -9.76
C VAL A 134 4.01 11.57 -9.72
N PHE A 135 4.89 10.57 -9.67
CA PHE A 135 6.32 10.77 -9.39
C PHE A 135 7.23 10.68 -10.62
N VAL A 136 6.74 10.12 -11.73
CA VAL A 136 7.51 10.03 -12.98
C VAL A 136 6.86 10.96 -13.99
N LYS A 137 7.56 12.05 -14.34
CA LYS A 137 7.18 12.87 -15.50
C LYS A 137 7.16 11.97 -16.73
N ASN A 138 6.00 11.84 -17.37
CA ASN A 138 5.93 11.47 -18.78
C ASN A 138 6.67 12.57 -19.55
N ASN A 139 7.92 12.29 -19.93
CA ASN A 139 8.69 13.12 -20.85
C ASN A 139 8.10 13.04 -22.26
#